data_AF-A0A377G6F2-F1
#
_entry.id   AF-A0A377G6F2-F1
#
_cell.length_a   1.000
_cell.length_b   1.000
_cell.length_c   1.000
_cell.angle_alpha   90.00
_cell.angle_beta   90.00
_cell.angle_gamma   90.00
#
_symmetry.space_group_name_H-M   'P 1'
#
loop_
_entity.id
_entity.type
_entity.pdbx_description
1 polymer ?
#
loop_
_entity_poly.entity_id
_entity_poly.type
_entity_poly.pdbx_seq_one_letter_code
_entity_poly.pdbx_strand_id
1 'polypeptide(L)' 'MFFKREVNPNVTPQELNHAMLNAKAQRELLERQMKDGSVPKTVAQDEMRRLSSLVTAYGENLITALETQPAKFTP' A
#
# COMPACT_ATOMS: atom_id res chain seq x y z
N MET A 1 24.40 -6.93 -10.81
CA MET A 1 23.14 -7.07 -11.57
C MET A 1 22.14 -6.09 -10.99
N PHE A 2 21.74 -5.07 -11.75
CA PHE A 2 20.66 -4.18 -11.35
C PHE A 2 19.35 -4.81 -11.80
N PHE A 3 18.60 -5.42 -10.89
CA PHE A 3 17.23 -5.83 -11.16
C PHE A 3 16.42 -4.55 -11.36
N LYS A 4 16.25 -4.13 -12.61
CA LYS A 4 15.25 -3.11 -12.96
C LYS A 4 13.91 -3.74 -12.60
N ARG A 5 13.35 -3.38 -11.43
CA ARG A 5 11.94 -3.63 -11.12
C ARG A 5 11.17 -2.92 -12.21
N GLU A 6 10.66 -3.68 -13.17
CA GLU A 6 9.71 -3.15 -14.13
C GLU A 6 8.48 -2.71 -13.35
N VAL A 7 8.38 -1.41 -13.11
CA VAL A 7 7.15 -0.80 -12.63
C VAL A 7 6.13 -1.06 -13.73
N ASN A 8 5.06 -1.81 -13.41
CA ASN A 8 3.99 -2.08 -14.36
C ASN A 8 3.54 -0.73 -14.94
N PRO A 9 3.68 -0.50 -16.26
CA PRO A 9 3.49 0.83 -16.86
C PRO A 9 2.06 1.36 -16.73
N ASN A 10 1.12 0.50 -16.35
CA ASN A 10 -0.28 0.86 -16.11
C ASN A 10 -0.57 1.30 -14.67
N VAL A 11 0.39 1.23 -13.75
CA VAL A 11 0.20 1.58 -12.34
C VAL A 11 0.79 2.96 -12.07
N THR A 12 -0.09 3.92 -11.82
CA THR A 12 0.27 5.30 -11.49
C THR A 12 0.59 5.48 -10.00
N PRO A 13 1.44 6.45 -9.63
CA PRO A 13 1.64 6.83 -8.22
C PRO A 13 0.33 7.15 -7.49
N GLN A 14 -0.63 7.74 -8.19
CA GLN A 14 -1.95 8.08 -7.65
C GLN A 14 -2.72 6.82 -7.24
N GLU A 15 -2.72 5.78 -8.08
CA GLU A 15 -3.35 4.49 -7.77
C GLU A 15 -2.67 3.80 -6.58
N LEU A 16 -1.33 3.84 -6.51
CA LEU A 16 -0.58 3.31 -5.36
C LEU A 16 -0.92 4.04 -4.07
N ASN A 17 -1.02 5.37 -4.11
CA ASN A 17 -1.42 6.17 -2.97
C ASN A 17 -2.86 5.88 -2.55
N HIS A 18 -3.79 5.75 -3.49
CA HIS A 18 -5.17 5.35 -3.21
C HIS A 18 -5.26 3.95 -2.57
N ALA A 19 -4.53 2.98 -3.10
CA ALA A 19 -4.47 1.63 -2.53
C ALA A 19 -3.92 1.64 -1.10
N MET A 20 -2.88 2.45 -0.84
CA MET A 20 -2.33 2.65 0.51
C MET A 20 -3.35 3.27 1.48
N LEU A 21 -4.08 4.31 1.06
CA LEU A 21 -5.12 4.94 1.89
C LEU A 21 -6.27 3.97 2.19
N ASN A 22 -6.69 3.21 1.20
CA ASN A 22 -7.72 2.18 1.37
C ASN A 22 -7.29 1.10 2.37
N ALA A 23 -6.05 0.62 2.27
CA ALA A 23 -5.50 -0.36 3.22
C ALA A 23 -5.43 0.19 4.65
N LYS A 24 -5.11 1.48 4.82
CA LYS A 24 -5.15 2.15 6.14
C LYS A 24 -6.57 2.24 6.68
N ALA A 25 -7.54 2.65 5.86
CA ALA A 25 -8.95 2.72 6.24
C ALA A 25 -9.52 1.35 6.64
N GLN A 26 -9.17 0.28 5.90
CA GLN A 26 -9.54 -1.09 6.24
C GLN A 26 -8.95 -1.53 7.58
N ARG A 27 -7.71 -1.12 7.89
CA ARG A 27 -7.09 -1.42 9.18
C ARG A 27 -7.84 -0.73 10.32
N GLU A 28 -8.19 0.54 10.16
CA GLU A 28 -8.97 1.29 11.15
C GLU A 28 -10.36 0.68 11.38
N LEU A 29 -11.03 0.24 10.31
CA LEU A 29 -12.31 -0.46 10.40
C LEU A 29 -12.15 -1.78 11.17
N LEU A 30 -11.13 -2.57 10.85
CA LEU A 30 -10.86 -3.85 11.48
C LEU A 30 -10.50 -3.69 12.97
N GLU A 31 -9.77 -2.64 13.34
CA GLU A 31 -9.51 -2.31 14.74
C GLU A 31 -10.80 -2.01 15.51
N ARG A 32 -11.78 -1.34 14.89
CA ARG A 32 -13.10 -1.10 15.50
C ARG A 32 -13.90 -2.39 15.63
N GLN A 33 -13.92 -3.22 14.58
CA GLN A 33 -14.59 -4.53 14.57
C GLN A 33 -13.99 -5.53 15.58
N MET A 34 -12.69 -5.40 15.85
CA MET A 34 -12.03 -6.19 16.89
C MET A 34 -12.43 -5.69 18.30
N LYS A 35 -12.62 -4.38 18.46
CA LYS A 35 -13.02 -3.77 19.74
C LYS A 35 -14.49 -4.01 20.08
N ASP A 36 -15.37 -3.96 19.09
CA ASP A 36 -16.81 -4.22 19.26
C ASP A 36 -17.16 -5.72 19.29
N GLY A 37 -16.21 -6.59 18.92
CA GLY A 37 -16.37 -8.04 18.95
C GLY A 37 -17.04 -8.63 17.71
N SER A 38 -17.28 -7.83 16.67
CA SER A 38 -17.86 -8.29 15.39
C SER A 38 -16.94 -9.24 14.62
N VAL A 39 -15.64 -9.21 14.91
CA VAL A 39 -14.64 -10.09 14.28
C VAL A 39 -13.79 -10.78 15.36
N PRO A 40 -13.51 -12.10 15.22
CA PRO A 40 -12.60 -12.80 16.11
C PRO A 40 -11.21 -12.14 16.15
N LYS A 41 -10.63 -12.02 17.34
CA LYS A 41 -9.31 -11.37 17.52
C LYS A 41 -8.22 -11.98 16.64
N THR A 42 -8.22 -13.29 16.44
CA THR A 42 -7.25 -14.00 15.59
C THR A 42 -7.36 -13.56 14.14
N VAL A 43 -8.57 -13.56 13.59
CA VAL A 43 -8.87 -13.10 12.23
C VAL A 43 -8.48 -11.62 12.05
N ALA A 44 -8.82 -10.78 13.03
CA ALA A 44 -8.45 -9.38 13.00
C ALA A 44 -6.92 -9.17 13.05
N GLN A 45 -6.19 -9.94 13.85
CA GLN A 45 -4.73 -9.83 13.94
C GLN A 45 -4.04 -10.27 12.65
N ASP A 46 -4.49 -11.35 12.03
CA ASP A 46 -3.94 -11.82 10.75
C ASP A 46 -4.17 -10.81 9.63
N GLU A 47 -5.38 -10.26 9.54
CA GLU A 47 -5.70 -9.27 8.51
C GLU A 47 -5.02 -7.92 8.78
N MET A 48 -4.87 -7.48 10.04
CA MET A 48 -4.04 -6.30 10.37
C MET A 48 -2.59 -6.48 9.93
N ARG A 49 -2.01 -7.68 10.09
CA ARG A 49 -0.64 -7.98 9.64
C ARG A 49 -0.57 -7.90 8.12
N ARG A 50 -1.50 -8.53 7.41
CA ARG A 50 -1.59 -8.47 5.94
C ARG A 50 -1.72 -7.04 5.42
N LEU A 51 -2.62 -6.24 6.00
CA LEU A 51 -2.82 -4.84 5.63
C LEU A 51 -1.56 -4.01 5.87
N SER A 52 -0.84 -4.25 6.97
CA SER A 52 0.42 -3.57 7.25
C SER A 52 1.49 -3.89 6.19
N SER A 53 1.60 -5.16 5.78
CA SER A 53 2.49 -5.55 4.67
C SER A 53 2.11 -4.89 3.35
N LEU A 54 0.81 -4.76 3.04
CA LEU A 54 0.35 -4.07 1.83
C LEU A 54 0.68 -2.57 1.85
N VAL A 55 0.49 -1.89 2.99
CA VAL A 55 0.86 -0.47 3.14
C VAL A 55 2.35 -0.28 2.86
N THR A 56 3.21 -1.13 3.42
CA THR A 56 4.66 -1.07 3.16
C THR A 56 4.98 -1.31 1.69
N ALA A 57 4.43 -2.36 1.07
CA ALA A 57 4.68 -2.68 -0.33
C ALA A 57 4.21 -1.57 -1.28
N TYR A 58 3.03 -0.99 -1.05
CA TYR A 58 2.56 0.15 -1.84
C TYR A 58 3.41 1.40 -1.63
N GLY A 59 3.90 1.63 -0.41
CA GLY A 59 4.84 2.72 -0.13
C GLY A 59 6.17 2.58 -0.88
N GLU A 60 6.77 1.39 -0.86
CA GLU A 60 8.00 1.10 -1.62
C GLU A 60 7.79 1.25 -3.13
N ASN A 61 6.66 0.75 -3.64
CA ASN A 61 6.31 0.88 -5.05
C ASN A 61 6.06 2.35 -5.43
N LEU A 62 5.46 3.14 -4.54
CA LEU A 62 5.22 4.57 -4.77
C LEU A 62 6.55 5.33 -4.87
N ILE A 63 7.48 5.07 -3.93
CA ILE A 63 8.83 5.67 -3.96
C ILE A 63 9.52 5.30 -5.28
N THR A 64 9.51 4.01 -5.63
CA THR A 64 10.12 3.52 -6.88
C THR A 64 9.48 4.18 -8.11
N ALA A 65 8.15 4.33 -8.15
CA ALA A 65 7.43 4.95 -9.25
C ALA A 65 7.72 6.45 -9.39
N LEU A 66 7.97 7.15 -8.28
CA LEU A 66 8.37 8.55 -8.27
C LEU A 66 9.83 8.73 -8.71
N GLU A 67 10.74 7.84 -8.27
CA GLU A 67 12.15 7.87 -8.66
C GLU A 67 12.38 7.50 -10.13
N THR A 68 11.53 6.65 -10.70
CA THR A 68 11.60 6.23 -12.11
C THR A 68 10.90 7.18 -13.06
N GLN A 69 10.13 8.16 -12.56
CA GLN A 69 9.62 9.24 -13.41
C GLN A 69 10.79 10.11 -13.86
N PRO A 70 11.09 10.17 -15.17
CA PRO A 70 12.11 11.08 -15.65
C PRO A 70 11.68 12.49 -15.28
N ALA A 71 12.55 13.23 -14.60
CA ALA A 71 12.37 14.66 -14.43
C ALA A 71 12.19 15.25 -15.83
N LYS A 72 10.97 15.66 -16.18
CA LYS A 72 10.72 16.42 -17.39
C LYS A 72 11.34 17.81 -17.19
N PHE A 73 12.65 17.89 -17.33
CA PHE A 73 13.37 19.14 -17.53
C PHE A 73 13.21 19.48 -19.01
N THR A 74 12.20 20.27 -19.33
CA THR A 74 12.18 21.06 -20.57
C THR A 74 12.89 22.38 -20.26
N PRO A 75 14.05 22.67 -20.88
CA PRO A 75 14.74 23.96 -20.76
C PRO A 75 13.94 25.11 -21.41
#